data_AF-A0A960EYS8-F1
#
_entry.id   AF-A0A960EYS8-F1
#
_cell.length_a   1.000
_cell.length_b   1.000
_cell.length_c   1.000
_cell.angle_alpha   90.00
_cell.angle_beta   90.00
_cell.angle_gamma   90.00
#
_symmetry.space_group_name_H-M   'P 1'
#
loop_
_entity.id
_entity.type
_entity.pdbx_description
1 polymer ?
#
loop_
_entity_poly.entity_id
_entity_poly.type
_entity_poly.pdbx_seq_one_letter_code
_entity_poly.pdbx_strand_id
1 'polypeptide(L)'
;DLCVQACADDPQVAFHAVRNLARIGFGVVSLRWSQLGFGRTSSTSTSQATPRNLFGFKDGTANIKAEEVEELDTHVWVQPGDDPGAEWLAGGSYLVARRINMHIETWDRTSLAEQETIVGRTKGSGAPLSGGDEFTEPDFAVTGRDDQTLIAERSHVRLAHPTVNGGARMLRRGYNFTDGSDGLGRLDAGLFFIAFVRDPRIQYVPMQTNLSRHDVMMEYLVHTGSALFAALPGVPDGGSFADALFD
;
A
#
# COMPACT_ATOMS: atom_id res chain seq x y z
N ASP A 1 9.34 -5.93 17.68
CA ASP A 1 8.67 -5.58 18.95
C ASP A 1 7.21 -5.13 18.79
N LEU A 2 6.37 -5.91 18.12
CA LEU A 2 4.90 -5.74 18.04
C LEU A 2 4.36 -4.59 17.16
N CYS A 3 3.31 -4.93 16.41
CA CYS A 3 2.46 -4.03 15.65
C CYS A 3 1.01 -4.37 15.98
N VAL A 4 0.17 -3.33 16.13
CA VAL A 4 -1.27 -3.48 16.26
C VAL A 4 -1.92 -2.59 15.22
N GLN A 5 -2.61 -3.20 14.26
CA GLN A 5 -3.50 -2.49 13.34
C GLN A 5 -4.94 -2.72 13.77
N ALA A 6 -5.61 -1.66 14.25
CA ALA A 6 -7.05 -1.67 14.51
C ALA A 6 -7.78 -0.90 13.41
N CYS A 7 -8.84 -1.49 12.87
CA CYS A 7 -9.66 -0.87 11.82
C CYS A 7 -11.12 -0.91 12.25
N ALA A 8 -11.81 0.22 12.16
CA ALA A 8 -13.25 0.33 12.39
C ALA A 8 -13.81 1.45 11.50
N ASP A 9 -15.11 1.44 11.27
CA ASP A 9 -15.79 2.53 10.53
C ASP A 9 -15.94 3.80 11.39
N ASP A 10 -15.73 3.69 12.71
CA ASP A 10 -15.63 4.81 13.64
C ASP A 10 -14.18 4.94 14.17
N PRO A 11 -13.53 6.12 14.03
CA PRO A 11 -12.15 6.31 14.45
C PRO A 11 -11.95 6.21 15.97
N GLN A 12 -12.95 6.55 16.79
CA GLN A 12 -12.88 6.41 18.24
C GLN A 12 -12.88 4.93 18.65
N VAL A 13 -13.65 4.09 17.95
CA VAL A 13 -13.64 2.63 18.18
C VAL A 13 -12.26 2.05 17.88
N ALA A 14 -11.68 2.40 16.73
CA ALA A 14 -10.33 1.95 16.36
C ALA A 14 -9.27 2.42 17.38
N PHE A 15 -9.32 3.69 17.77
CA PHE A 15 -8.39 4.26 18.75
C PHE A 15 -8.54 3.58 20.13
N HIS A 16 -9.78 3.35 20.58
CA HIS A 16 -10.07 2.70 21.85
C HIS A 16 -9.51 1.28 21.90
N ALA A 17 -9.62 0.51 20.80
CA ALA A 17 -9.05 -0.83 20.71
C ALA A 17 -7.53 -0.83 20.93
N VAL A 18 -6.79 0.04 20.23
CA VAL A 18 -5.33 0.18 20.40
C VAL A 18 -4.99 0.59 21.83
N ARG A 19 -5.73 1.54 22.40
CA ARG A 19 -5.45 2.04 23.76
C ARG A 19 -5.67 0.95 24.82
N ASN A 20 -6.67 0.09 24.66
CA ASN A 20 -6.91 -1.02 25.58
C ASN A 20 -5.79 -2.06 25.53
N LEU A 21 -5.33 -2.43 24.33
CA LEU A 21 -4.20 -3.36 24.18
C LEU A 21 -2.91 -2.79 24.78
N ALA A 22 -2.61 -1.51 24.51
CA ALA A 22 -1.46 -0.84 25.11
C ALA A 22 -1.53 -0.77 26.65
N ARG A 23 -2.74 -0.63 27.22
CA ARG A 23 -2.95 -0.63 28.67
C ARG A 23 -2.66 -1.99 29.31
N ILE A 24 -3.03 -3.09 28.65
CA ILE A 24 -2.80 -4.45 29.17
C ILE A 24 -1.31 -4.75 29.30
N GLY A 25 -0.48 -4.26 28.36
CA GLY A 25 0.97 -4.44 28.39
C GLY A 25 1.75 -3.47 29.31
N PHE A 26 1.09 -2.77 30.23
CA PHE A 26 1.74 -1.80 31.11
C PHE A 26 2.91 -2.42 31.89
N GLY A 27 4.06 -1.75 31.90
CA GLY A 27 5.29 -2.23 32.54
C GLY A 27 6.11 -3.21 31.70
N VAL A 28 5.58 -3.67 30.55
CA VAL A 28 6.27 -4.59 29.62
C VAL A 28 6.51 -3.95 28.26
N VAL A 29 5.52 -3.21 27.73
CA VAL A 29 5.62 -2.54 26.42
C VAL A 29 5.44 -1.02 26.56
N SER A 30 5.97 -0.27 25.60
CA SER A 30 5.76 1.17 25.47
C SER A 30 5.39 1.54 24.03
N LEU A 31 4.54 2.55 23.87
CA LEU A 31 4.13 3.02 22.54
C LEU A 31 5.31 3.72 21.87
N ARG A 32 5.82 3.15 20.77
CA ARG A 32 6.91 3.75 19.99
C ARG A 32 6.43 4.85 19.06
N TRP A 33 5.33 4.60 18.34
CA TRP A 33 4.65 5.54 17.45
C TRP A 33 3.21 5.06 17.22
N SER A 34 2.36 5.96 16.76
CA SER A 34 1.00 5.65 16.32
C SER A 34 0.68 6.52 15.10
N GLN A 35 -0.01 5.95 14.11
CA GLN A 35 -0.50 6.68 12.96
C GLN A 35 -2.01 6.45 12.86
N LEU A 36 -2.77 7.53 12.91
CA LEU A 36 -4.18 7.50 12.55
C LEU A 36 -4.30 7.67 11.03
N GLY A 37 -5.14 6.86 10.41
CA GLY A 37 -5.49 6.98 9.01
C GLY A 37 -7.00 7.02 8.84
N PHE A 38 -7.46 7.70 7.80
CA PHE A 38 -8.88 7.78 7.43
C PHE A 38 -9.03 7.59 5.93
N GLY A 39 -10.20 7.10 5.52
CA GLY A 39 -10.48 6.78 4.13
C GLY A 39 -9.59 5.65 3.62
N ARG A 40 -10.19 4.61 3.04
CA ARG A 40 -9.40 3.57 2.38
C ARG A 40 -8.73 4.19 1.15
N THR A 41 -7.51 3.78 0.82
CA THR A 41 -6.84 4.14 -0.43
C THR A 41 -6.64 2.95 -1.35
N SER A 42 -7.35 1.84 -1.09
CA SER A 42 -7.39 0.68 -1.96
C SER A 42 -8.68 -0.11 -1.77
N SER A 43 -9.26 -0.62 -2.87
CA SER A 43 -10.33 -1.62 -2.82
C SER A 43 -9.72 -3.02 -2.63
N THR A 44 -10.24 -3.77 -1.67
CA THR A 44 -9.76 -5.12 -1.32
C THR A 44 -10.78 -6.22 -1.68
N SER A 45 -11.90 -5.85 -2.28
CA SER A 45 -12.95 -6.76 -2.77
C SER A 45 -13.56 -6.17 -4.04
N THR A 46 -14.04 -7.03 -4.94
CA THR A 46 -14.77 -6.62 -6.16
C THR A 46 -16.08 -5.89 -5.87
N SER A 47 -16.64 -6.07 -4.67
CA SER A 47 -17.84 -5.35 -4.20
C SER A 47 -17.61 -3.88 -3.84
N GLN A 48 -16.35 -3.45 -3.75
CA GLN A 48 -15.98 -2.10 -3.29
C GLN A 48 -15.66 -1.19 -4.48
N ALA A 49 -16.23 0.00 -4.48
CA ALA A 49 -15.77 1.06 -5.38
C ALA A 49 -14.31 1.45 -5.04
N THR A 50 -13.50 1.71 -6.06
CA THR A 50 -12.12 2.16 -5.86
C THR A 50 -12.11 3.57 -5.26
N PRO A 51 -11.55 3.75 -4.06
CA PRO A 51 -11.49 5.05 -3.42
C PRO A 51 -10.46 5.97 -4.09
N ARG A 52 -10.38 7.22 -3.64
CA ARG A 52 -9.35 8.18 -4.07
C ARG A 52 -8.39 8.52 -2.95
N ASN A 53 -7.13 8.79 -3.32
CA ASN A 53 -6.14 9.35 -2.40
C ASN A 53 -6.14 10.89 -2.44
N LEU A 54 -5.26 11.53 -1.67
CA LEU A 54 -5.19 12.99 -1.57
C LEU A 54 -4.67 13.71 -2.83
N PHE A 55 -4.03 13.00 -3.77
CA PHE A 55 -3.76 13.52 -5.11
C PHE A 55 -4.99 13.49 -6.02
N GLY A 56 -6.09 12.89 -5.55
CA GLY A 56 -7.37 12.80 -6.23
C GLY A 56 -7.44 11.67 -7.26
N PHE A 57 -6.48 10.76 -7.32
CA PHE A 57 -6.49 9.60 -8.22
C PHE A 57 -7.20 8.42 -7.58
N LYS A 58 -7.85 7.59 -8.40
CA LYS A 58 -8.35 6.29 -7.96
C LYS A 58 -7.16 5.44 -7.53
N ASP A 59 -7.25 4.88 -6.34
CA ASP A 59 -6.17 4.12 -5.72
C ASP A 59 -6.71 2.76 -5.27
N GLY A 60 -6.08 1.68 -5.77
CA GLY A 60 -6.50 0.30 -5.55
C GLY A 60 -7.05 -0.47 -6.75
N THR A 61 -7.06 0.12 -7.95
CA THR A 61 -7.58 -0.53 -9.17
C THR A 61 -6.93 -1.89 -9.43
N ALA A 62 -5.59 -1.95 -9.57
CA ALA A 62 -4.83 -3.19 -9.83
C ALA A 62 -4.45 -3.96 -8.56
N ASN A 63 -5.20 -3.80 -7.46
CA ASN A 63 -4.93 -4.48 -6.20
C ASN A 63 -5.38 -5.94 -6.24
N ILE A 64 -4.74 -6.83 -5.48
CA ILE A 64 -5.27 -8.19 -5.26
C ILE A 64 -6.59 -8.05 -4.47
N LYS A 65 -7.63 -8.76 -4.91
CA LYS A 65 -8.96 -8.79 -4.28
C LYS A 65 -9.12 -10.05 -3.43
N ALA A 66 -9.97 -9.95 -2.42
CA ALA A 66 -10.29 -11.06 -1.51
C ALA A 66 -10.80 -12.31 -2.26
N GLU A 67 -11.45 -12.10 -3.40
CA GLU A 67 -12.00 -13.16 -4.24
C GLU A 67 -10.94 -13.87 -5.11
N GLU A 68 -9.75 -13.30 -5.28
CA GLU A 68 -8.63 -13.88 -6.04
C GLU A 68 -7.78 -14.81 -5.14
N VAL A 69 -8.35 -15.92 -4.68
CA VAL A 69 -7.72 -16.82 -3.69
C VAL A 69 -6.35 -17.32 -4.14
N GLU A 70 -6.22 -17.74 -5.40
CA GLU A 70 -4.95 -18.24 -5.96
C GLU A 70 -3.85 -17.15 -5.96
N GLU A 71 -4.23 -15.89 -6.19
CA GLU A 71 -3.32 -14.75 -6.18
C GLU A 71 -2.92 -14.38 -4.74
N LEU A 72 -3.84 -14.52 -3.78
CA LEU A 72 -3.54 -14.35 -2.36
C LEU A 72 -2.56 -15.41 -1.86
N ASP A 73 -2.78 -16.69 -2.20
CA ASP A 73 -1.88 -17.79 -1.85
C ASP A 73 -0.49 -17.60 -2.49
N THR A 74 -0.45 -17.08 -3.71
CA THR A 74 0.80 -16.84 -4.42
C THR A 74 1.57 -15.65 -3.85
N HIS A 75 0.89 -14.53 -3.57
CA HIS A 75 1.55 -13.24 -3.34
C HIS A 75 1.42 -12.68 -1.93
N VAL A 76 0.52 -13.18 -1.09
CA VAL A 76 0.24 -12.60 0.23
C VAL A 76 0.55 -13.56 1.37
N TRP A 77 0.09 -14.81 1.27
CA TRP A 77 0.24 -15.78 2.35
C TRP A 77 1.57 -16.51 2.30
N VAL A 78 2.28 -16.54 3.43
CA VAL A 78 3.48 -17.36 3.62
C VAL A 78 3.06 -18.82 3.59
N GLN A 79 3.71 -19.61 2.74
CA GLN A 79 3.44 -21.03 2.60
C GLN A 79 4.38 -21.85 3.49
N PRO A 80 3.96 -23.05 3.92
CA PRO A 80 4.86 -23.99 4.59
C PRO A 80 6.14 -24.22 3.76
N GLY A 81 7.30 -24.21 4.41
CA GLY A 81 8.60 -24.40 3.74
C GLY A 81 9.17 -23.18 3.01
N ASP A 82 8.50 -22.02 3.00
CA ASP A 82 9.07 -20.77 2.46
C ASP A 82 10.32 -20.32 3.23
N ASP A 83 10.30 -20.52 4.55
CA ASP A 83 11.43 -20.26 5.43
C ASP A 83 11.48 -21.33 6.53
N PRO A 84 12.39 -22.32 6.43
CA PRO A 84 12.55 -23.36 7.45
C PRO A 84 12.88 -22.83 8.85
N GLY A 85 13.39 -21.60 8.97
CA GLY A 85 13.66 -20.93 10.24
C GLY A 85 12.46 -20.16 10.81
N ALA A 86 11.37 -20.06 10.05
CA ALA A 86 10.19 -19.28 10.40
C ALA A 86 8.87 -19.99 10.08
N GLU A 87 8.81 -21.32 10.26
CA GLU A 87 7.58 -22.12 10.07
C GLU A 87 6.37 -21.60 10.87
N TRP A 88 6.61 -20.93 12.00
CA TRP A 88 5.59 -20.25 12.81
C TRP A 88 4.82 -19.15 12.07
N LEU A 89 5.34 -18.68 10.93
CA LEU A 89 4.70 -17.67 10.08
C LEU A 89 3.90 -18.29 8.93
N ALA A 90 3.91 -19.61 8.73
CA ALA A 90 3.08 -20.24 7.70
C ALA A 90 1.59 -19.90 7.91
N GLY A 91 0.91 -19.50 6.83
CA GLY A 91 -0.45 -18.95 6.85
C GLY A 91 -0.54 -17.48 7.30
N GLY A 92 0.58 -16.86 7.67
CA GLY A 92 0.70 -15.42 7.93
C GLY A 92 1.12 -14.64 6.68
N SER A 93 1.61 -13.42 6.88
CA SER A 93 2.07 -12.52 5.81
C SER A 93 3.16 -11.57 6.34
N TYR A 94 3.78 -10.78 5.46
CA TYR A 94 4.62 -9.65 5.85
C TYR A 94 3.89 -8.33 5.61
N LEU A 95 3.77 -7.52 6.65
CA LEU A 95 3.19 -6.18 6.61
C LEU A 95 4.30 -5.15 6.41
N VAL A 96 4.25 -4.46 5.29
CA VAL A 96 5.09 -3.29 5.00
C VAL A 96 4.29 -2.02 5.30
N ALA A 97 4.79 -1.17 6.18
CA ALA A 97 4.19 0.13 6.49
C ALA A 97 5.12 1.27 6.07
N ARG A 98 4.57 2.27 5.36
CA ARG A 98 5.28 3.51 5.01
C ARG A 98 4.39 4.71 5.27
N ARG A 99 4.92 5.71 5.99
CA ARG A 99 4.31 7.04 6.03
C ARG A 99 4.88 7.83 4.87
N ILE A 100 4.02 8.20 3.93
CA ILE A 100 4.39 8.89 2.69
C ILE A 100 3.68 10.22 2.67
N ASN A 101 4.42 11.29 2.95
CA ASN A 101 3.95 12.66 2.81
C ASN A 101 3.79 13.01 1.34
N MET A 102 2.71 13.70 1.02
CA MET A 102 2.40 14.20 -0.30
C MET A 102 2.62 15.71 -0.32
N HIS A 103 3.41 16.21 -1.28
CA HIS A 103 3.53 17.65 -1.54
C HIS A 103 2.31 18.15 -2.33
N ILE A 104 1.15 18.14 -1.68
CA ILE A 104 -0.17 18.41 -2.28
C ILE A 104 -0.19 19.80 -2.94
N GLU A 105 0.35 20.82 -2.30
CA GLU A 105 0.32 22.18 -2.82
C GLU A 105 1.19 22.36 -4.07
N THR A 106 2.28 21.59 -4.18
CA THR A 106 3.09 21.54 -5.40
C THR A 106 2.35 20.78 -6.48
N TRP A 107 1.77 19.62 -6.13
CA TRP A 107 0.99 18.79 -7.05
C TRP A 107 -0.21 19.54 -7.66
N ASP A 108 -0.92 20.33 -6.87
CA ASP A 108 -2.09 21.10 -7.32
C ASP A 108 -1.76 22.18 -8.35
N ARG A 109 -0.47 22.57 -8.47
CA ARG A 109 0.00 23.51 -9.49
C ARG A 109 0.43 22.84 -10.79
N THR A 110 0.62 21.51 -10.76
CA THR A 110 0.96 20.70 -11.93
C THR A 110 -0.28 20.53 -12.82
N SER A 111 -0.11 20.63 -14.13
CA SER A 111 -1.23 20.50 -15.06
C SER A 111 -1.87 19.10 -14.98
N LEU A 112 -3.18 18.98 -15.25
CA LEU A 112 -3.86 17.69 -15.21
C LEU A 112 -3.19 16.66 -16.15
N ALA A 113 -2.82 17.07 -17.37
CA ALA A 113 -2.17 16.19 -18.34
C ALA A 113 -0.83 15.65 -17.82
N GLU A 114 -0.06 16.48 -17.13
CA GLU A 114 1.20 16.08 -16.51
C GLU A 114 0.97 15.17 -15.29
N GLN A 115 -0.01 15.47 -14.43
CA GLN A 115 -0.41 14.59 -13.33
C GLN A 115 -0.78 13.18 -13.87
N GLU A 116 -1.60 13.12 -14.92
CA GLU A 116 -2.01 11.86 -15.54
C GLU A 116 -0.84 11.12 -16.20
N THR A 117 0.11 11.83 -16.79
CA THR A 117 1.34 11.25 -17.38
C THR A 117 2.26 10.67 -16.30
N ILE A 118 2.42 11.37 -15.17
CA ILE A 118 3.20 10.90 -14.01
C ILE A 118 2.58 9.61 -13.45
N VAL A 119 1.24 9.57 -13.33
CA VAL A 119 0.55 8.38 -12.82
C VAL A 119 0.52 7.25 -13.85
N GLY A 120 0.26 7.56 -15.12
CA GLY A 120 -0.01 6.60 -16.19
C GLY A 120 -1.49 6.22 -16.35
N ARG A 121 -2.41 6.91 -15.67
CA ARG A 121 -3.87 6.72 -15.72
C ARG A 121 -4.58 8.07 -15.72
N THR A 122 -5.80 8.10 -16.22
CA THR A 122 -6.66 9.28 -16.15
C THR A 122 -7.14 9.50 -14.71
N LYS A 123 -7.24 10.77 -14.29
CA LYS A 123 -7.75 11.14 -12.97
C LYS A 123 -9.26 10.95 -12.89
N GLY A 124 -9.97 11.24 -13.98
CA GLY A 124 -11.43 11.15 -14.05
C GLY A 124 -11.94 9.71 -13.90
N SER A 125 -11.70 8.88 -14.91
CA SER A 125 -12.22 7.50 -14.94
C SER A 125 -11.31 6.48 -14.23
N GLY A 126 -10.00 6.74 -14.15
CA GLY A 126 -9.01 5.77 -13.68
C GLY A 126 -8.50 4.85 -14.78
N ALA A 127 -8.92 5.03 -16.03
CA ALA A 127 -8.47 4.24 -17.17
C ALA A 127 -6.97 4.44 -17.44
N PRO A 128 -6.24 3.43 -17.94
CA PRO A 128 -4.86 3.63 -18.38
C PRO A 128 -4.83 4.61 -19.55
N LEU A 129 -3.72 5.34 -19.72
CA LEU A 129 -3.57 6.28 -20.84
C LEU A 129 -3.55 5.59 -22.21
N SER A 130 -3.34 4.27 -22.24
CA SER A 130 -3.50 3.43 -23.43
C SER A 130 -4.96 3.23 -23.88
N GLY A 131 -5.95 3.65 -23.07
CA GLY A 131 -7.37 3.61 -23.40
C GLY A 131 -8.20 2.58 -22.61
N GLY A 132 -9.51 2.55 -22.85
CA GLY A 132 -10.46 1.65 -22.17
C GLY A 132 -11.11 2.28 -20.94
N ASP A 133 -11.40 1.45 -19.95
CA ASP A 133 -12.00 1.81 -18.67
C ASP A 133 -11.02 1.61 -17.49
N GLU A 134 -11.48 1.82 -16.25
CA GLU A 134 -10.66 1.67 -15.06
C GLU A 134 -9.94 0.31 -14.99
N PHE A 135 -10.64 -0.78 -15.30
CA PHE A 135 -10.14 -2.14 -15.12
C PHE A 135 -9.50 -2.71 -16.39
N THR A 136 -9.41 -1.90 -17.45
CA THR A 136 -8.62 -2.25 -18.64
C THR A 136 -7.14 -2.35 -18.26
N GLU A 137 -6.52 -3.43 -18.75
CA GLU A 137 -5.10 -3.68 -18.52
C GLU A 137 -4.26 -2.61 -19.24
N PRO A 138 -3.28 -1.98 -18.58
CA PRO A 138 -2.40 -1.01 -19.22
C PRO A 138 -1.58 -1.65 -20.34
N ASP A 139 -1.63 -1.07 -21.55
CA ASP A 139 -0.75 -1.47 -22.64
C ASP A 139 0.41 -0.47 -22.76
N PHE A 140 1.61 -0.93 -22.39
CA PHE A 140 2.83 -0.11 -22.41
C PHE A 140 3.48 0.03 -23.79
N ALA A 141 2.97 -0.68 -24.80
CA ALA A 141 3.50 -0.63 -26.17
C ALA A 141 2.77 0.38 -27.05
N VAL A 142 1.57 0.83 -26.68
CA VAL A 142 0.80 1.80 -27.48
C VAL A 142 1.53 3.14 -27.51
N THR A 143 1.79 3.64 -28.73
CA THR A 143 2.42 4.94 -28.97
C THR A 143 1.41 6.01 -29.37
N GLY A 144 1.74 7.24 -29.02
CA GLY A 144 1.03 8.45 -29.43
C GLY A 144 1.78 9.20 -30.51
N ARG A 145 1.81 10.54 -30.40
CA ARG A 145 2.63 11.39 -31.28
C ARG A 145 4.12 11.19 -30.99
N ASP A 146 4.94 11.44 -32.01
CA ASP A 146 6.40 11.40 -31.93
C ASP A 146 6.97 10.05 -31.44
N ASP A 147 6.24 8.96 -31.74
CA ASP A 147 6.54 7.58 -31.35
C ASP A 147 6.76 7.36 -29.84
N GLN A 148 6.27 8.28 -29.00
CA GLN A 148 6.32 8.15 -27.55
C GLN A 148 5.21 7.24 -27.04
N THR A 149 5.51 6.37 -26.08
CA THR A 149 4.49 5.53 -25.44
C THR A 149 3.46 6.38 -24.71
N LEU A 150 2.16 6.09 -24.89
CA LEU A 150 1.08 6.80 -24.20
C LEU A 150 1.18 6.72 -22.68
N ILE A 151 1.71 5.60 -22.17
CA ILE A 151 2.09 5.45 -20.77
C ILE A 151 3.60 5.63 -20.68
N ALA A 152 4.03 6.77 -20.14
CA ALA A 152 5.45 7.13 -20.05
C ALA A 152 6.28 6.04 -19.37
N GLU A 153 7.52 5.83 -19.84
CA GLU A 153 8.45 4.83 -19.31
C GLU A 153 8.70 4.97 -17.80
N ARG A 154 8.67 6.21 -17.31
CA ARG A 154 8.88 6.56 -15.91
C ARG A 154 7.59 6.86 -15.14
N SER A 155 6.44 6.46 -15.68
CA SER A 155 5.15 6.59 -14.98
C SER A 155 5.05 5.59 -13.82
N HIS A 156 4.36 6.00 -12.76
CA HIS A 156 4.20 5.20 -11.55
C HIS A 156 3.58 3.83 -11.83
N VAL A 157 2.48 3.79 -12.60
CA VAL A 157 1.79 2.53 -12.94
C VAL A 157 2.70 1.57 -13.70
N ARG A 158 3.52 2.06 -14.65
CA ARG A 158 4.43 1.21 -15.42
C ARG A 158 5.55 0.65 -14.55
N LEU A 159 6.19 1.48 -13.74
CA LEU A 159 7.31 1.06 -12.88
C LEU A 159 6.87 0.14 -11.74
N ALA A 160 5.62 0.27 -11.26
CA ALA A 160 5.03 -0.60 -10.25
C ALA A 160 4.38 -1.87 -10.85
N HIS A 161 4.35 -2.02 -12.17
CA HIS A 161 3.60 -3.10 -12.82
C HIS A 161 4.25 -4.48 -12.59
N PRO A 162 3.48 -5.57 -12.40
CA PRO A 162 4.05 -6.91 -12.23
C PRO A 162 4.98 -7.34 -13.38
N THR A 163 4.67 -6.95 -14.63
CA THR A 163 5.48 -7.31 -15.81
C THR A 163 6.91 -6.77 -15.77
N VAL A 164 7.19 -5.70 -15.02
CA VAL A 164 8.54 -5.16 -14.82
C VAL A 164 9.10 -5.45 -13.42
N ASN A 165 8.36 -6.20 -12.59
CA ASN A 165 8.72 -6.56 -11.22
C ASN A 165 8.64 -8.08 -11.00
N GLY A 166 8.97 -8.88 -12.03
CA GLY A 166 9.06 -10.35 -11.90
C GLY A 166 7.73 -11.04 -11.56
N GLY A 167 6.60 -10.44 -11.96
CA GLY A 167 5.26 -10.93 -11.63
C GLY A 167 4.80 -10.59 -10.21
N ALA A 168 5.58 -9.84 -9.43
CA ALA A 168 5.20 -9.48 -8.07
C ALA A 168 3.92 -8.63 -8.04
N ARG A 169 2.88 -9.15 -7.38
CA ARG A 169 1.72 -8.40 -6.92
C ARG A 169 1.77 -8.23 -5.40
N MET A 170 0.91 -7.37 -4.86
CA MET A 170 0.76 -7.18 -3.41
C MET A 170 -0.65 -6.73 -3.08
N LEU A 171 -1.09 -7.01 -1.85
CA LEU A 171 -2.33 -6.49 -1.32
C LEU A 171 -2.06 -5.15 -0.63
N ARG A 172 -2.38 -4.04 -1.31
CA ARG A 172 -2.31 -2.68 -0.77
C ARG A 172 -3.58 -2.39 0.03
N ARG A 173 -3.42 -1.89 1.24
CA ARG A 173 -4.51 -1.56 2.17
C ARG A 173 -4.15 -0.34 3.01
N GLY A 174 -3.74 0.72 2.32
CA GLY A 174 -3.37 1.99 2.93
C GLY A 174 -4.56 2.86 3.33
N TYR A 175 -4.23 3.95 4.02
CA TYR A 175 -5.17 4.97 4.47
C TYR A 175 -4.59 6.36 4.19
N ASN A 176 -5.43 7.36 3.93
CA ASN A 176 -4.96 8.74 3.92
C ASN A 176 -4.68 9.20 5.36
N PHE A 177 -3.81 10.19 5.54
CA PHE A 177 -3.64 10.88 6.82
C PHE A 177 -3.54 12.40 6.61
N THR A 178 -3.93 13.14 7.65
CA THR A 178 -3.79 14.60 7.75
C THR A 178 -3.52 14.93 9.21
N ASP A 179 -2.29 15.32 9.52
CA ASP A 179 -1.84 15.61 10.88
C ASP A 179 -1.68 17.13 11.12
N GLY A 180 -2.37 17.93 10.29
CA GLY A 180 -2.38 19.39 10.35
C GLY A 180 -1.40 20.02 9.36
N SER A 181 -0.59 20.95 9.83
CA SER A 181 0.45 21.62 9.05
C SER A 181 1.83 21.30 9.60
N ASP A 182 2.82 21.21 8.72
CA ASP A 182 4.22 21.15 9.11
C ASP A 182 4.70 22.48 9.71
N GLY A 183 5.89 22.48 10.29
CA GLY A 183 6.51 23.68 10.87
C GLY A 183 6.82 24.81 9.88
N LEU A 184 6.51 24.63 8.58
CA LEU A 184 6.69 25.58 7.49
C LEU A 184 5.35 26.03 6.88
N GLY A 185 4.22 25.59 7.45
CA GLY A 185 2.87 25.95 7.01
C GLY A 185 2.34 25.16 5.81
N ARG A 186 3.00 24.06 5.41
CA ARG A 186 2.49 23.12 4.40
C ARG A 186 1.65 22.05 5.06
N LEU A 187 0.83 21.32 4.32
CA LEU A 187 0.04 20.21 4.85
C LEU A 187 0.93 19.03 5.26
N ASP A 188 0.82 18.58 6.53
CA ASP A 188 1.36 17.29 6.95
C ASP A 188 0.32 16.21 6.62
N ALA A 189 0.24 15.86 5.35
CA ALA A 189 -0.76 14.94 4.83
C ALA A 189 -0.16 14.01 3.78
N GLY A 190 -0.83 12.88 3.58
CA GLY A 190 -0.44 11.94 2.53
C GLY A 190 -1.05 10.57 2.70
N LEU A 191 -0.26 9.55 2.36
CA LEU A 191 -0.64 8.15 2.37
C LEU A 191 0.11 7.39 3.47
N PHE A 192 -0.63 6.82 4.41
CA PHE A 192 -0.14 5.76 5.26
C PHE A 192 -0.29 4.44 4.50
N PHE A 193 0.74 4.14 3.71
CA PHE A 193 0.79 2.97 2.87
C PHE A 193 0.99 1.73 3.73
N ILE A 194 0.11 0.75 3.55
CA ILE A 194 0.24 -0.58 4.12
C ILE A 194 0.11 -1.57 2.98
N ALA A 195 1.04 -2.51 2.87
CA ALA A 195 0.95 -3.63 1.96
C ALA A 195 1.22 -4.94 2.67
N PHE A 196 0.52 -5.98 2.23
CA PHE A 196 0.74 -7.37 2.63
C PHE A 196 1.36 -8.12 1.45
N VAL A 197 2.46 -8.82 1.74
CA VAL A 197 3.24 -9.59 0.78
C VAL A 197 3.73 -10.89 1.41
N ARG A 198 3.93 -11.91 0.60
CA ARG A 198 4.48 -13.21 1.00
C ARG A 198 5.99 -13.15 1.26
N ASP A 199 6.74 -12.48 0.39
CA ASP A 199 8.18 -12.25 0.57
C ASP A 199 8.57 -10.82 0.13
N PRO A 200 8.85 -9.92 1.08
CA PRO A 200 9.19 -8.54 0.75
C PRO A 200 10.50 -8.41 -0.03
N ARG A 201 11.41 -9.39 0.03
CA ARG A 201 12.73 -9.34 -0.64
C ARG A 201 12.61 -9.44 -2.16
N ILE A 202 11.60 -10.15 -2.64
CA ILE A 202 11.36 -10.36 -4.08
C ILE A 202 10.12 -9.59 -4.58
N GLN A 203 9.25 -9.11 -3.67
CA GLN A 203 8.06 -8.34 -4.04
C GLN A 203 8.24 -6.84 -3.78
N TYR A 204 8.13 -6.40 -2.52
CA TYR A 204 8.05 -4.99 -2.18
C TYR A 204 9.38 -4.24 -2.37
N VAL A 205 10.48 -4.77 -1.85
CA VAL A 205 11.80 -4.11 -1.85
C VAL A 205 12.31 -3.80 -3.26
N PRO A 206 12.33 -4.74 -4.23
CA PRO A 206 12.81 -4.45 -5.58
C PRO A 206 11.91 -3.44 -6.30
N MET A 207 10.59 -3.57 -6.17
CA MET A 207 9.63 -2.63 -6.75
C MET A 207 9.82 -1.21 -6.18
N GLN A 208 9.89 -1.05 -4.86
CA GLN A 208 10.11 0.25 -4.23
C GLN A 208 11.49 0.83 -4.60
N THR A 209 12.51 -0.02 -4.77
CA THR A 209 13.84 0.40 -5.24
C THR A 209 13.79 0.93 -6.67
N ASN A 210 13.02 0.27 -7.55
CA ASN A 210 12.79 0.74 -8.91
C ASN A 210 12.08 2.10 -8.92
N LEU A 211 10.99 2.23 -8.16
CA LEU A 211 10.24 3.48 -8.01
C LEU A 211 11.15 4.61 -7.49
N SER A 212 11.88 4.36 -6.39
CA SER A 212 12.76 5.36 -5.79
C SER A 212 13.84 5.91 -6.74
N ARG A 213 14.26 5.14 -7.76
CA ARG A 213 15.30 5.55 -8.70
C ARG A 213 14.75 6.25 -9.94
N HIS A 214 13.56 5.86 -10.39
CA HIS A 214 13.10 6.20 -11.74
C HIS A 214 11.75 6.91 -11.76
N ASP A 215 10.90 6.73 -10.76
CA ASP A 215 9.53 7.26 -10.77
C ASP A 215 9.52 8.78 -10.62
N VAL A 216 8.87 9.45 -11.57
CA VAL A 216 8.71 10.92 -11.56
C VAL A 216 7.85 11.35 -10.37
N MET A 217 6.94 10.51 -9.89
CA MET A 217 6.11 10.80 -8.72
C MET A 217 6.93 11.04 -7.45
N MET A 218 8.18 10.56 -7.37
CA MET A 218 9.07 10.80 -6.22
C MET A 218 9.36 12.28 -5.97
N GLU A 219 9.17 13.15 -6.97
CA GLU A 219 9.27 14.61 -6.77
C GLU A 219 8.19 15.15 -5.82
N TYR A 220 7.05 14.45 -5.73
CA TYR A 220 5.88 14.87 -4.96
C TYR A 220 5.68 14.04 -3.68
N LEU A 221 6.54 13.05 -3.43
CA LEU A 221 6.40 12.10 -2.34
C LEU A 221 7.63 12.11 -1.43
N VAL A 222 7.41 12.16 -0.13
CA VAL A 222 8.47 12.04 0.88
C VAL A 222 8.15 10.92 1.83
N HIS A 223 8.99 9.89 1.85
CA HIS A 223 8.87 8.81 2.82
C HIS A 223 9.45 9.24 4.17
N THR A 224 8.59 9.46 5.16
CA THR A 224 8.96 9.97 6.50
C THR A 224 8.91 8.92 7.60
N GLY A 225 8.35 7.74 7.31
CA GLY A 225 8.29 6.63 8.25
C GLY A 225 8.30 5.28 7.53
N SER A 226 8.84 4.26 8.20
CA SER A 226 8.94 2.90 7.67
C SER A 226 8.90 1.86 8.78
N ALA A 227 8.22 0.74 8.53
CA ALA A 227 8.32 -0.46 9.34
C ALA A 227 8.04 -1.71 8.50
N LEU A 228 8.56 -2.85 8.95
CA LEU A 228 8.28 -4.18 8.42
C LEU A 228 7.94 -5.09 9.59
N PHE A 229 6.84 -5.83 9.50
CA PHE A 229 6.40 -6.75 10.54
C PHE A 229 5.98 -8.09 9.95
N ALA A 230 6.21 -9.17 10.70
CA ALA A 230 5.53 -10.43 10.46
C ALA A 230 4.09 -10.33 10.98
N ALA A 231 3.12 -10.49 10.08
CA ALA A 231 1.70 -10.59 10.41
C ALA A 231 1.37 -12.07 10.61
N LEU A 232 1.17 -12.45 11.87
CA LEU A 232 0.96 -13.84 12.27
C LEU A 232 -0.31 -14.44 11.63
N PRO A 233 -0.36 -15.78 11.46
CA PRO A 233 -1.57 -16.46 11.01
C PRO A 233 -2.76 -16.22 11.96
N GLY A 234 -3.96 -16.48 11.45
CA GLY A 234 -5.18 -16.43 12.26
C GLY A 234 -5.13 -17.39 13.44
N VAL A 235 -5.84 -17.05 14.52
CA VAL A 235 -5.91 -17.90 15.72
C VAL A 235 -6.91 -19.03 15.47
N PRO A 236 -6.50 -20.31 15.56
CA PRO A 236 -7.41 -21.44 15.41
C PRO A 236 -8.35 -21.56 16.61
N ASP A 237 -9.46 -22.26 16.42
CA ASP A 237 -10.42 -22.52 17.51
C ASP A 237 -9.73 -23.22 18.69
N GLY A 238 -9.83 -22.61 19.88
CA GLY A 238 -9.21 -23.12 21.10
C GLY A 238 -7.71 -22.84 21.25
N GLY A 239 -7.07 -22.18 20.27
CA GLY A 239 -5.69 -21.72 20.35
C GLY A 239 -5.54 -20.30 20.90
N SER A 240 -4.31 -19.86 21.08
CA SER A 240 -3.95 -18.49 21.47
C SER A 240 -3.09 -17.82 20.38
N PHE A 241 -3.04 -16.49 20.44
CA PHE A 241 -2.29 -15.69 19.49
C PHE A 241 -0.78 -15.86 19.72
N ALA A 242 -0.05 -16.14 18.64
CA ALA A 242 1.40 -16.32 18.63
C ALA A 242 1.96 -17.57 19.32
N ASP A 243 1.12 -18.55 19.66
CA ASP A 243 1.57 -19.81 20.29
C ASP A 243 2.69 -20.48 19.47
N ALA A 244 2.52 -20.59 18.15
CA ALA A 244 3.52 -21.18 17.26
C ALA A 244 4.90 -20.49 17.27
N LEU A 245 4.99 -19.24 17.73
CA LEU A 245 6.24 -18.48 17.81
C LEU A 245 6.92 -18.62 19.18
N PHE A 246 6.15 -18.79 20.25
CA PHE A 246 6.66 -18.70 21.63
C PHE A 246 6.74 -20.04 22.37
N ASP A 247 6.04 -21.07 21.90
CA ASP A 247 6.14 -22.45 22.41
C ASP A 247 7.33 -23.21 21.78
#